data_AF-A0A1E7YLG4-F1
#
_entry.id   AF-A0A1E7YLG4-F1
#
_cell.length_a   1.000
_cell.length_b   1.000
_cell.length_c   1.000
_cell.angle_alpha   90.00
_cell.angle_beta   90.00
_cell.angle_gamma   90.00
#
_symmetry.space_group_name_H-M   'P 1'
#
loop_
_entity.id
_entity.type
_entity.pdbx_description
1 polymer ?
#
loop_
_entity_poly.entity_id
_entity_poly.type
_entity_poly.pdbx_seq_one_letter_code
_entity_poly.pdbx_strand_id
1 'polypeptide(L)'
;MSSPEPEPSSGFRTWSCASPAEQDACWADPTAAGTLRRALWHTILGRWQESLGDAAALEGLIEQLNWLQVASSMPGSWVFPWLTRWLNPAATVPARAEQIIAQHHADPALPLDMEGEELGRRLAAREPGPLLSLLLSMAEDERARELVVAGIGLTVAADAEGCGLRCRLAAAWAVQAPTLDAADFAASAWLLVRSHWSLPASCTVVVPESLSPGKQAEEKPLLVSLRERDLPAYMQHLRAMGDQPLAALRQLFLSTGLAILECAEDARRRDLVRLYLWMGSSLQLPHRSRHQSRRLLFSVAAALFRQAGWQSIHTAPSVQELQSYGEAVRAGRAAVPTHPWQSSIAATLDGQPEHAADWWRAAALQYAGDTAEERPHFFALWHTAKTADSLGGGPLAWIHPLVFQALNRV
;
A
#
# COMPACT_ATOMS: atom_id res chain seq x y z
N MET A 1 -40.38 19.05 -4.97
CA MET A 1 -40.43 17.68 -5.50
C MET A 1 -39.04 17.38 -6.02
N SER A 2 -38.22 16.73 -5.19
CA SER A 2 -36.87 16.33 -5.58
C SER A 2 -37.00 15.08 -6.46
N SER A 3 -36.43 15.12 -7.66
CA SER A 3 -36.34 13.93 -8.52
C SER A 3 -35.63 12.81 -7.75
N PRO A 4 -36.08 11.55 -7.86
CA PRO A 4 -35.38 10.44 -7.24
C PRO A 4 -33.97 10.35 -7.84
N GLU A 5 -32.95 10.27 -6.99
CA GLU A 5 -31.59 9.96 -7.44
C GLU A 5 -31.64 8.65 -8.25
N PRO A 6 -31.02 8.59 -9.43
CA PRO A 6 -30.98 7.38 -10.22
C PRO A 6 -30.32 6.28 -9.41
N GLU A 7 -30.90 5.07 -9.42
CA GLU A 7 -30.30 3.94 -8.72
C GLU A 7 -28.84 3.77 -9.18
N PRO A 8 -27.89 3.55 -8.25
CA PRO A 8 -26.47 3.38 -8.59
C PRO A 8 -26.23 2.23 -9.58
N SER A 9 -27.17 1.27 -9.65
CA SER A 9 -27.18 0.15 -10.59
C SER A 9 -27.47 0.56 -12.05
N SER A 10 -28.24 1.63 -12.28
CA SER A 10 -28.63 2.07 -13.63
C SER A 10 -27.50 2.83 -14.32
N GLY A 11 -26.77 3.67 -13.59
CA GLY A 11 -25.62 4.41 -14.11
C GLY A 11 -24.49 3.49 -14.58
N PHE A 12 -24.19 2.43 -13.81
CA PHE A 12 -23.19 1.44 -14.21
C PHE A 12 -23.62 0.64 -15.45
N ARG A 13 -24.89 0.22 -15.53
CA ARG A 13 -25.39 -0.51 -16.71
C ARG A 13 -25.32 0.33 -17.98
N THR A 14 -25.74 1.58 -17.93
CA THR A 14 -25.65 2.51 -19.08
C THR A 14 -24.21 2.74 -19.52
N TRP A 15 -23.29 2.92 -18.57
CA TRP A 15 -21.86 3.04 -18.87
C TRP A 15 -21.27 1.73 -19.43
N SER A 16 -21.74 0.59 -18.94
CA SER A 16 -21.21 -0.72 -19.34
C SER A 16 -21.55 -1.13 -20.77
N CYS A 17 -22.59 -0.54 -21.34
CA CYS A 17 -23.01 -0.77 -22.72
C CYS A 17 -22.56 0.35 -23.69
N ALA A 18 -21.90 1.38 -23.17
CA ALA A 18 -21.39 2.50 -23.96
C ALA A 18 -20.15 2.12 -24.78
N SER A 19 -19.93 2.80 -25.89
CA SER A 19 -18.70 2.68 -26.68
C SER A 19 -17.48 3.19 -25.89
N PRO A 20 -16.23 2.79 -26.24
CA PRO A 20 -15.03 3.25 -25.53
C PRO A 20 -14.92 4.79 -25.43
N ALA A 21 -15.28 5.51 -26.49
CA ALA A 21 -15.26 6.98 -26.49
C ALA A 21 -16.29 7.58 -25.51
N GLU A 22 -17.48 6.97 -25.41
CA GLU A 22 -18.51 7.38 -24.46
C GLU A 22 -18.14 6.99 -23.01
N GLN A 23 -17.44 5.86 -22.82
CA GLN A 23 -16.90 5.47 -21.52
C GLN A 23 -15.84 6.47 -21.03
N ASP A 24 -14.93 6.89 -21.91
CA ASP A 24 -13.94 7.91 -21.64
C ASP A 24 -14.59 9.27 -21.35
N ALA A 25 -15.59 9.68 -22.13
CA ALA A 25 -16.33 10.92 -21.90
C ALA A 25 -17.06 10.92 -20.54
N CYS A 26 -17.68 9.80 -20.17
CA CYS A 26 -18.35 9.62 -18.88
C CYS A 26 -17.35 9.61 -17.70
N TRP A 27 -16.19 8.98 -17.87
CA TRP A 27 -15.15 8.96 -16.83
C TRP A 27 -14.43 10.30 -16.67
N ALA A 28 -14.38 11.11 -17.74
CA ALA A 28 -13.86 12.48 -17.71
C ALA A 28 -14.86 13.48 -17.08
N ASP A 29 -16.16 13.19 -17.08
CA ASP A 29 -17.16 13.99 -16.36
C ASP A 29 -17.08 13.72 -14.85
N PRO A 30 -16.73 14.72 -14.02
CA PRO A 30 -16.62 14.55 -12.56
C PRO A 30 -17.90 14.03 -11.90
N THR A 31 -19.07 14.40 -12.42
CA THR A 31 -20.36 14.03 -11.81
C THR A 31 -20.67 12.55 -12.07
N ALA A 32 -20.56 12.13 -13.33
CA ALA A 32 -20.77 10.75 -13.73
C ALA A 32 -19.70 9.81 -13.14
N ALA A 33 -18.43 10.22 -13.15
CA ALA A 33 -17.34 9.48 -12.51
C ALA A 33 -17.55 9.36 -10.99
N GLY A 34 -18.01 10.42 -10.31
CA GLY A 34 -18.35 10.39 -8.89
C GLY A 34 -19.44 9.38 -8.57
N THR A 35 -20.50 9.32 -9.39
CA THR A 35 -21.59 8.34 -9.25
C THR A 35 -21.08 6.90 -9.40
N LEU A 36 -20.23 6.65 -10.41
CA LEU A 36 -19.65 5.33 -10.63
C LEU A 36 -18.73 4.90 -9.49
N ARG A 37 -17.89 5.82 -8.99
CA ARG A 37 -16.97 5.59 -7.86
C ARG A 37 -17.74 5.29 -6.57
N ARG A 38 -18.84 5.99 -6.31
CA ARG A 38 -19.73 5.69 -5.18
C ARG A 38 -20.30 4.27 -5.29
N ALA A 39 -20.87 3.89 -6.44
CA ALA A 39 -21.40 2.55 -6.65
C ALA A 39 -20.34 1.44 -6.44
N LEU A 40 -19.10 1.72 -6.87
CA LEU A 40 -17.95 0.86 -6.65
C LEU A 40 -17.58 0.74 -5.19
N TRP A 41 -17.55 1.87 -4.48
CA TRP A 41 -17.25 1.89 -3.07
C TRP A 41 -18.25 1.08 -2.26
N HIS A 42 -19.55 1.20 -2.52
CA HIS A 42 -20.57 0.36 -1.88
C HIS A 42 -20.36 -1.13 -2.11
N THR A 43 -19.93 -1.52 -3.32
CA THR A 43 -19.57 -2.92 -3.61
C THR A 43 -18.38 -3.37 -2.76
N ILE A 44 -17.36 -2.51 -2.61
CA ILE A 44 -16.19 -2.77 -1.78
C ILE A 44 -16.57 -2.88 -0.30
N LEU A 45 -17.43 -1.99 0.21
CA LEU A 45 -17.92 -2.03 1.59
C LEU A 45 -18.63 -3.35 1.90
N GLY A 46 -19.48 -3.83 0.98
CA GLY A 46 -20.14 -5.13 1.10
C GLY A 46 -19.14 -6.28 1.23
N ARG A 47 -18.16 -6.35 0.31
CA ARG A 47 -17.10 -7.38 0.34
C ARG A 47 -16.21 -7.30 1.56
N TRP A 48 -15.86 -6.09 2.00
CA TRP A 48 -15.02 -5.86 3.16
C TRP A 48 -15.68 -6.42 4.41
N GLN A 49 -16.97 -6.16 4.61
CA GLN A 49 -17.74 -6.73 5.72
C GLN A 49 -17.72 -8.28 5.71
N GLU A 50 -17.80 -8.91 4.53
CA GLU A 50 -17.71 -10.38 4.40
C GLU A 50 -16.29 -10.91 4.64
N SER A 51 -15.27 -10.09 4.39
CA SER A 51 -13.85 -10.43 4.52
C SER A 51 -13.32 -10.29 5.96
N LEU A 52 -14.16 -9.88 6.91
CA LEU A 52 -13.73 -9.65 8.29
C LEU A 52 -13.17 -10.92 8.93
N GLY A 53 -11.88 -10.88 9.28
CA GLY A 53 -11.17 -12.01 9.88
C GLY A 53 -10.55 -13.00 8.89
N ASP A 54 -10.80 -12.85 7.59
CA ASP A 54 -10.15 -13.65 6.54
C ASP A 54 -8.97 -12.88 5.92
N ALA A 55 -7.75 -13.33 6.21
CA ALA A 55 -6.54 -12.71 5.70
C ALA A 55 -6.44 -12.75 4.16
N ALA A 56 -6.87 -13.83 3.52
CA ALA A 56 -6.79 -13.97 2.07
C ALA A 56 -7.83 -13.10 1.35
N ALA A 57 -9.04 -13.00 1.90
CA ALA A 57 -10.05 -12.10 1.38
C ALA A 57 -9.64 -10.62 1.51
N LEU A 58 -9.03 -10.25 2.64
CA LEU A 58 -8.50 -8.89 2.85
C LEU A 58 -7.32 -8.54 1.92
N GLU A 59 -6.50 -9.51 1.51
CA GLU A 59 -5.48 -9.30 0.46
C GLU A 59 -6.11 -8.90 -0.88
N GLY A 60 -7.19 -9.60 -1.27
CA GLY A 60 -7.95 -9.27 -2.48
C GLY A 60 -8.62 -7.89 -2.39
N LEU A 61 -9.06 -7.50 -1.20
CA LEU A 61 -9.60 -6.16 -0.93
C LEU A 61 -8.54 -5.07 -1.06
N ILE A 62 -7.33 -5.29 -0.51
CA ILE A 62 -6.21 -4.34 -0.63
C ILE A 62 -5.91 -4.05 -2.11
N GLU A 63 -5.93 -5.08 -2.96
CA GLU A 63 -5.69 -4.89 -4.39
C GLU A 63 -6.79 -4.05 -5.04
N GLN A 64 -8.06 -4.25 -4.66
CA GLN A 64 -9.19 -3.45 -5.14
C GLN A 64 -9.07 -1.98 -4.74
N LEU A 65 -8.67 -1.70 -3.50
CA LEU A 65 -8.44 -0.33 -3.02
C LEU A 65 -7.28 0.35 -3.75
N ASN A 66 -6.16 -0.37 -3.97
CA ASN A 66 -5.02 0.17 -4.70
C ASN A 66 -5.37 0.45 -6.17
N TRP A 67 -6.15 -0.41 -6.82
CA TRP A 67 -6.61 -0.14 -8.18
C TRP A 67 -7.50 1.09 -8.26
N LEU A 68 -8.44 1.30 -7.32
CA LEU A 68 -9.32 2.47 -7.33
C LEU A 68 -8.52 3.77 -7.33
N GLN A 69 -7.42 3.78 -6.59
CA GLN A 69 -6.46 4.87 -6.62
C GLN A 69 -5.93 5.12 -8.03
N VAL A 70 -5.48 4.05 -8.71
CA VAL A 70 -4.88 4.16 -10.04
C VAL A 70 -5.91 4.54 -11.10
N ALA A 71 -7.12 3.98 -11.02
CA ALA A 71 -8.22 4.23 -11.97
C ALA A 71 -8.54 5.72 -12.12
N SER A 72 -8.35 6.51 -11.06
CA SER A 72 -8.55 7.96 -11.10
C SER A 72 -7.63 8.70 -12.08
N SER A 73 -6.53 8.08 -12.50
CA SER A 73 -5.52 8.62 -13.41
C SER A 73 -5.53 7.98 -14.80
N MET A 74 -6.54 7.17 -15.11
CA MET A 74 -6.65 6.38 -16.35
C MET A 74 -7.87 6.77 -17.18
N PRO A 75 -7.83 6.57 -18.52
CA PRO A 75 -9.01 6.65 -19.38
C PRO A 75 -10.11 5.67 -18.96
N GLY A 76 -11.38 6.09 -19.05
CA GLY A 76 -12.54 5.29 -18.65
C GLY A 76 -12.68 3.96 -19.39
N SER A 77 -12.35 3.94 -20.68
CA SER A 77 -12.32 2.74 -21.52
C SER A 77 -11.37 1.66 -21.00
N TRP A 78 -10.38 2.02 -20.18
CA TRP A 78 -9.44 1.08 -19.56
C TRP A 78 -9.85 0.66 -18.16
N VAL A 79 -10.57 1.54 -17.47
CA VAL A 79 -11.19 1.26 -16.19
C VAL A 79 -12.31 0.22 -16.38
N PHE A 80 -12.99 0.23 -17.53
CA PHE A 80 -14.15 -0.60 -17.84
C PHE A 80 -13.95 -2.14 -17.73
N PRO A 81 -12.94 -2.78 -18.36
CA PRO A 81 -12.73 -4.22 -18.25
C PRO A 81 -12.49 -4.69 -16.81
N TRP A 82 -11.83 -3.87 -16.00
CA TRP A 82 -11.62 -4.15 -14.58
C TRP A 82 -12.90 -4.02 -13.78
N LEU A 83 -13.68 -2.97 -14.04
CA LEU A 83 -14.95 -2.75 -13.37
C LEU A 83 -15.96 -3.85 -13.65
N THR A 84 -16.07 -4.30 -14.89
CA THR A 84 -16.95 -5.42 -15.25
C THR A 84 -16.55 -6.73 -14.59
N ARG A 85 -15.24 -6.98 -14.41
CA ARG A 85 -14.74 -8.14 -13.66
C ARG A 85 -15.17 -8.10 -12.20
N TRP A 86 -15.23 -6.92 -11.59
CA TRP A 86 -15.52 -6.77 -10.16
C TRP A 86 -16.98 -6.57 -9.85
N LEU A 87 -17.71 -5.84 -10.68
CA LEU A 87 -19.13 -5.56 -10.52
C LEU A 87 -20.01 -6.67 -11.11
N ASN A 88 -19.50 -7.91 -11.21
CA ASN A 88 -20.27 -9.03 -11.70
C ASN A 88 -21.63 -9.08 -10.96
N PRO A 89 -22.75 -8.79 -11.64
CA PRO A 89 -24.02 -8.40 -11.01
C PRO A 89 -24.71 -9.53 -10.23
N ALA A 90 -24.12 -10.73 -10.20
CA ALA A 90 -24.56 -11.84 -9.36
C ALA A 90 -24.18 -11.67 -7.87
N ALA A 91 -23.21 -10.81 -7.55
CA ALA A 91 -22.86 -10.50 -6.16
C ALA A 91 -23.86 -9.47 -5.61
N THR A 92 -24.90 -9.94 -4.94
CA THR A 92 -25.81 -9.09 -4.18
C THR A 92 -24.99 -8.41 -3.09
N VAL A 93 -24.80 -7.09 -3.17
CA VAL A 93 -24.15 -6.31 -2.13
C VAL A 93 -25.03 -6.41 -0.88
N PRO A 94 -24.59 -7.06 0.21
CA PRO A 94 -25.37 -7.03 1.43
C PRO A 94 -25.28 -5.60 1.95
N ALA A 95 -26.42 -4.90 1.98
CA ALA A 95 -26.58 -3.55 2.53
C ALA A 95 -26.26 -3.43 4.04
N ARG A 96 -25.52 -4.38 4.63
CA ARG A 96 -25.31 -4.51 6.07
C ARG A 96 -24.47 -3.38 6.66
N ALA A 97 -23.45 -2.86 5.97
CA ALA A 97 -22.61 -1.80 6.53
C ALA A 97 -23.37 -0.47 6.68
N GLU A 98 -24.08 -0.05 5.63
CA GLU A 98 -24.98 1.11 5.66
C GLU A 98 -26.15 0.92 6.63
N GLN A 99 -26.72 -0.28 6.71
CA GLN A 99 -27.78 -0.58 7.69
C GLN A 99 -27.28 -0.49 9.14
N ILE A 100 -26.04 -0.90 9.42
CA ILE A 100 -25.44 -0.76 10.76
C ILE A 100 -25.26 0.72 11.10
N ILE A 101 -24.82 1.54 10.14
CA ILE A 101 -24.66 2.99 10.31
C ILE A 101 -26.01 3.68 10.53
N ALA A 102 -27.02 3.34 9.74
CA ALA A 102 -28.36 3.91 9.84
C ALA A 102 -29.04 3.65 11.20
N GLN A 103 -28.56 2.66 11.96
CA GLN A 103 -29.05 2.32 13.30
C GLN A 103 -28.33 3.07 14.43
N HIS A 104 -27.27 3.82 14.13
CA HIS A 104 -26.48 4.55 15.12
C HIS A 104 -26.65 6.05 14.96
N HIS A 105 -26.60 6.77 16.07
CA HIS A 105 -26.62 8.22 16.09
C HIS A 105 -25.21 8.77 16.28
N ALA A 106 -24.89 9.85 15.57
CA ALA A 106 -23.66 10.57 15.78
C ALA A 106 -23.62 11.15 17.20
N ASP A 107 -22.44 11.09 17.83
CA ASP A 107 -22.19 11.82 19.06
C ASP A 107 -22.32 13.34 18.83
N PRO A 108 -22.57 14.14 19.88
CA PRO A 108 -22.44 15.58 19.76
C PRO A 108 -21.00 15.96 19.43
N ALA A 109 -20.81 16.83 18.45
CA ALA A 109 -19.49 17.32 18.05
C ALA A 109 -18.73 17.92 19.24
N LEU A 110 -17.46 17.56 19.38
CA LEU A 110 -16.57 18.07 20.42
C LEU A 110 -15.47 18.94 19.78
N PRO A 111 -14.74 19.74 20.58
CA PRO A 111 -13.49 20.34 20.12
C PRO A 111 -12.51 19.27 19.58
N LEU A 112 -11.81 19.57 18.49
CA LEU A 112 -10.96 18.61 17.76
C LEU A 112 -9.88 17.93 18.64
N ASP A 113 -9.34 18.64 19.62
CA ASP A 113 -8.40 18.10 20.60
C ASP A 113 -9.04 17.01 21.46
N MET A 114 -10.27 17.25 21.94
CA MET A 114 -11.04 16.26 22.69
C MET A 114 -11.47 15.07 21.82
N GLU A 115 -11.85 15.32 20.56
CA GLU A 115 -12.21 14.23 19.63
C GLU A 115 -11.02 13.30 19.36
N GLY A 116 -9.82 13.85 19.19
CA GLY A 116 -8.60 13.07 19.01
C GLY A 116 -8.25 12.21 20.22
N GLU A 117 -8.40 12.74 21.44
CA GLU A 117 -8.20 11.98 22.68
C GLU A 117 -9.24 10.86 22.83
N GLU A 118 -10.51 11.19 22.59
CA GLU A 118 -11.62 10.25 22.73
C GLU A 118 -11.54 9.12 21.68
N LEU A 119 -11.16 9.45 20.45
CA LEU A 119 -10.86 8.47 19.41
C LEU A 119 -9.78 7.49 19.88
N GLY A 120 -8.66 8.01 20.40
CA GLY A 120 -7.57 7.20 20.93
C GLY A 120 -8.04 6.28 22.07
N ARG A 121 -8.86 6.81 22.99
CA ARG A 121 -9.44 6.06 24.11
C ARG A 121 -10.33 4.91 23.63
N ARG A 122 -11.28 5.19 22.73
CA ARG A 122 -12.24 4.19 22.21
C ARG A 122 -11.56 3.12 21.35
N LEU A 123 -10.56 3.50 20.55
CA LEU A 123 -9.72 2.55 19.80
C LEU A 123 -8.97 1.59 20.73
N ALA A 124 -8.37 2.11 21.80
CA ALA A 124 -7.65 1.31 22.79
C ALA A 124 -8.58 0.39 23.59
N ALA A 125 -9.75 0.88 23.97
CA ALA A 125 -10.75 0.13 24.74
C ALA A 125 -11.51 -0.92 23.90
N ARG A 126 -11.39 -0.86 22.56
CA ARG A 126 -12.12 -1.71 21.60
C ARG A 126 -13.63 -1.65 21.77
N GLU A 127 -14.17 -0.43 21.92
CA GLU A 127 -15.59 -0.16 22.14
C GLU A 127 -16.34 0.03 20.80
N PRO A 128 -16.99 -1.00 20.23
CA PRO A 128 -17.49 -0.96 18.85
C PRO A 128 -18.60 0.09 18.60
N GLY A 129 -19.65 0.08 19.42
CA GLY A 129 -20.79 1.00 19.29
C GLY A 129 -20.42 2.46 19.57
N PRO A 130 -19.76 2.76 20.71
CA PRO A 130 -19.26 4.10 20.99
C PRO A 130 -18.31 4.59 19.91
N LEU A 131 -17.36 3.76 19.44
CA LEU A 131 -16.45 4.19 18.37
C LEU A 131 -17.22 4.56 17.09
N LEU A 132 -18.20 3.77 16.67
CA LEU A 132 -19.00 4.08 15.48
C LEU A 132 -19.74 5.41 15.62
N SER A 133 -20.30 5.70 16.80
CA SER A 133 -21.02 6.97 17.06
C SER A 133 -20.09 8.19 16.97
N LEU A 134 -18.85 8.06 17.45
CA LEU A 134 -17.81 9.09 17.30
C LEU A 134 -17.36 9.24 15.84
N LEU A 135 -17.13 8.13 15.14
CA LEU A 135 -16.73 8.16 13.73
C LEU A 135 -17.77 8.86 12.85
N LEU A 136 -19.07 8.67 13.13
CA LEU A 136 -20.15 9.38 12.44
C LEU A 136 -20.13 10.88 12.72
N SER A 137 -19.86 11.30 13.95
CA SER A 137 -19.69 12.73 14.28
C SER A 137 -18.51 13.35 13.54
N MET A 138 -17.36 12.69 13.59
CA MET A 138 -16.11 13.18 12.99
C MET A 138 -16.14 13.12 11.45
N ALA A 139 -17.04 12.35 10.84
CA ALA A 139 -17.10 12.20 9.39
C ALA A 139 -17.64 13.42 8.66
N GLU A 140 -18.29 14.38 9.31
CA GLU A 140 -18.79 15.60 8.63
C GLU A 140 -17.71 16.69 8.52
N ASP A 141 -16.66 16.65 9.34
CA ASP A 141 -15.59 17.65 9.38
C ASP A 141 -14.28 17.11 8.77
N GLU A 142 -13.72 17.84 7.80
CA GLU A 142 -12.51 17.43 7.07
C GLU A 142 -11.29 17.26 8.01
N ARG A 143 -11.11 18.14 9.00
CA ARG A 143 -10.00 18.06 9.96
C ARG A 143 -10.22 16.91 10.94
N ALA A 144 -11.44 16.67 11.35
CA ALA A 144 -11.77 15.52 12.19
C ALA A 144 -11.50 14.19 11.42
N ARG A 145 -11.81 14.13 10.12
CA ARG A 145 -11.43 12.99 9.28
C ARG A 145 -9.91 12.75 9.25
N GLU A 146 -9.10 13.81 9.14
CA GLU A 146 -7.64 13.69 9.22
C GLU A 146 -7.19 13.08 10.56
N LEU A 147 -7.82 13.47 11.67
CA LEU A 147 -7.56 12.88 12.99
C LEU A 147 -7.94 11.41 13.05
N VAL A 148 -9.06 11.01 12.43
CA VAL A 148 -9.48 9.60 12.31
C VAL A 148 -8.45 8.79 11.52
N VAL A 149 -8.05 9.28 10.34
CA VAL A 149 -7.05 8.61 9.49
C VAL A 149 -5.72 8.45 10.25
N ALA A 150 -5.25 9.53 10.88
CA ALA A 150 -4.02 9.50 11.67
C ALA A 150 -4.13 8.58 12.88
N GLY A 151 -5.24 8.63 13.63
CA GLY A 151 -5.47 7.85 14.84
C GLY A 151 -5.54 6.35 14.58
N ILE A 152 -6.28 5.94 13.53
CA ILE A 152 -6.32 4.54 13.09
C ILE A 152 -4.94 4.12 12.57
N GLY A 153 -4.29 4.94 11.74
CA GLY A 153 -2.95 4.68 11.21
C GLY A 153 -1.91 4.46 12.31
N LEU A 154 -1.95 5.25 13.37
CA LEU A 154 -1.10 5.11 14.56
C LEU A 154 -1.38 3.82 15.33
N THR A 155 -2.65 3.49 15.51
CA THR A 155 -3.08 2.26 16.20
C THR A 155 -2.58 1.03 15.46
N VAL A 156 -2.74 1.02 14.13
CA VAL A 156 -2.27 -0.06 13.26
C VAL A 156 -0.75 -0.13 13.20
N ALA A 157 -0.05 1.01 13.11
CA ALA A 157 1.41 1.03 13.07
C ALA A 157 2.06 0.58 14.40
N ALA A 158 1.38 0.79 15.54
CA ALA A 158 1.81 0.29 16.83
C ALA A 158 1.65 -1.24 16.95
N ASP A 159 0.70 -1.81 16.22
CA ASP A 159 0.45 -3.23 16.11
C ASP A 159 1.31 -3.83 15.00
N ALA A 160 2.62 -3.99 15.28
CA ALA A 160 3.66 -4.46 14.35
C ALA A 160 3.51 -5.93 13.90
N GLU A 161 2.29 -6.43 13.88
CA GLU A 161 1.92 -7.83 13.97
C GLU A 161 1.01 -8.21 12.80
N GLY A 162 1.37 -9.26 12.04
CA GLY A 162 0.53 -9.86 10.99
C GLY A 162 1.03 -9.65 9.56
N CYS A 163 2.31 -9.90 9.28
CA CYS A 163 2.92 -9.83 7.93
C CYS A 163 2.59 -8.52 7.17
N GLY A 164 2.36 -7.43 7.90
CA GLY A 164 2.00 -6.13 7.32
C GLY A 164 0.62 -6.02 6.69
N LEU A 165 -0.26 -7.02 6.83
CA LEU A 165 -1.59 -6.99 6.22
C LEU A 165 -2.42 -5.80 6.73
N ARG A 166 -2.45 -5.60 8.04
CA ARG A 166 -3.14 -4.46 8.69
C ARG A 166 -2.59 -3.13 8.19
N CYS A 167 -1.26 -2.98 8.14
CA CYS A 167 -0.60 -1.77 7.66
C CYS A 167 -0.94 -1.48 6.19
N ARG A 168 -0.92 -2.50 5.33
CA ARG A 168 -1.26 -2.37 3.91
C ARG A 168 -2.71 -1.98 3.70
N LEU A 169 -3.64 -2.59 4.45
CA LEU A 169 -5.06 -2.23 4.39
C LEU A 169 -5.29 -0.79 4.86
N ALA A 170 -4.70 -0.39 5.99
CA ALA A 170 -4.81 0.97 6.50
C ALA A 170 -4.22 2.00 5.52
N ALA A 171 -3.05 1.73 4.94
CA ALA A 171 -2.42 2.62 3.96
C ALA A 171 -3.26 2.74 2.68
N ALA A 172 -3.75 1.61 2.13
CA ALA A 172 -4.60 1.63 0.93
C ALA A 172 -5.91 2.39 1.17
N TRP A 173 -6.54 2.21 2.34
CA TRP A 173 -7.74 2.96 2.72
C TRP A 173 -7.46 4.46 2.92
N ALA A 174 -6.38 4.82 3.62
CA ALA A 174 -6.06 6.20 3.94
C ALA A 174 -5.91 7.09 2.69
N VAL A 175 -5.51 6.50 1.55
CA VAL A 175 -5.44 7.23 0.28
C VAL A 175 -6.83 7.52 -0.30
N GLN A 176 -7.80 6.62 -0.11
CA GLN A 176 -9.18 6.82 -0.60
C GLN A 176 -9.97 7.75 0.32
N ALA A 177 -9.69 7.70 1.61
CA ALA A 177 -10.48 8.34 2.67
C ALA A 177 -10.84 9.83 2.42
N PRO A 178 -9.95 10.70 1.92
CA PRO A 178 -10.28 12.11 1.65
C PRO A 178 -11.36 12.31 0.58
N THR A 179 -11.56 11.32 -0.30
CA THR A 179 -12.49 11.43 -1.44
C THR A 179 -13.89 10.88 -1.13
N LEU A 180 -14.08 10.28 0.03
CA LEU A 180 -15.33 9.65 0.44
C LEU A 180 -16.31 10.70 0.99
N ASP A 181 -17.61 10.47 0.83
CA ASP A 181 -18.60 11.22 1.60
C ASP A 181 -18.62 10.75 3.07
N ALA A 182 -19.37 11.46 3.93
CA ALA A 182 -19.33 11.23 5.37
C ALA A 182 -19.78 9.82 5.76
N ALA A 183 -20.84 9.32 5.12
CA ALA A 183 -21.37 7.99 5.38
C ALA A 183 -20.36 6.91 4.97
N ASP A 184 -19.81 7.01 3.76
CA ASP A 184 -18.82 6.07 3.24
C ASP A 184 -17.50 6.10 4.02
N PHE A 185 -17.09 7.29 4.47
CA PHE A 185 -15.94 7.47 5.34
C PHE A 185 -16.14 6.76 6.68
N ALA A 186 -17.24 7.02 7.37
CA ALA A 186 -17.53 6.38 8.66
C ALA A 186 -17.66 4.86 8.53
N ALA A 187 -18.34 4.39 7.46
CA ALA A 187 -18.48 2.97 7.15
C ALA A 187 -17.13 2.26 7.01
N SER A 188 -16.27 2.82 6.16
CA SER A 188 -14.98 2.23 5.86
C SER A 188 -13.99 2.34 7.02
N ALA A 189 -13.98 3.46 7.75
CA ALA A 189 -13.20 3.61 8.98
C ALA A 189 -13.59 2.54 10.01
N TRP A 190 -14.90 2.33 10.18
CA TRP A 190 -15.43 1.29 11.07
C TRP A 190 -15.00 -0.11 10.64
N LEU A 191 -15.13 -0.45 9.36
CA LEU A 191 -14.71 -1.73 8.80
C LEU A 191 -13.20 -1.96 8.95
N LEU A 192 -12.38 -0.93 8.74
CA LEU A 192 -10.93 -0.99 8.94
C LEU A 192 -10.57 -1.33 10.37
N VAL A 193 -11.19 -0.68 11.35
CA VAL A 193 -10.98 -0.96 12.77
C VAL A 193 -11.43 -2.38 13.11
N ARG A 194 -12.59 -2.81 12.61
CA ARG A 194 -13.06 -4.19 12.79
C ARG A 194 -12.11 -5.21 12.19
N SER A 195 -11.60 -5.01 10.98
CA SER A 195 -10.60 -5.87 10.36
C SER A 195 -9.36 -5.97 11.23
N HIS A 196 -8.87 -4.83 11.75
CA HIS A 196 -7.74 -4.78 12.65
C HIS A 196 -7.95 -5.64 13.91
N TRP A 197 -9.11 -5.51 14.57
CA TRP A 197 -9.46 -6.27 15.78
C TRP A 197 -9.79 -7.74 15.55
N SER A 198 -10.24 -8.10 14.35
CA SER A 198 -10.72 -9.47 14.04
C SER A 198 -9.58 -10.38 13.58
N LEU A 199 -8.50 -9.82 13.04
CA LEU A 199 -7.32 -10.59 12.70
C LEU A 199 -6.58 -11.05 13.99
N PRO A 200 -5.98 -12.25 14.00
CA PRO A 200 -5.24 -12.73 15.16
C PRO A 200 -4.05 -11.83 15.49
N ALA A 201 -3.78 -11.60 16.78
CA ALA A 201 -2.51 -11.02 17.21
C ALA A 201 -1.37 -11.92 16.72
N SER A 202 -0.21 -11.37 16.37
CA SER A 202 0.91 -12.17 15.85
C SER A 202 2.14 -11.97 16.71
N CYS A 203 3.06 -12.92 16.81
CA CYS A 203 4.14 -12.78 17.78
C CYS A 203 5.12 -11.64 17.40
N THR A 204 5.25 -10.61 18.24
CA THR A 204 6.38 -9.66 18.19
C THR A 204 7.67 -10.39 18.57
N VAL A 205 8.70 -10.34 17.71
CA VAL A 205 10.05 -10.79 18.06
C VAL A 205 10.78 -9.62 18.71
N VAL A 206 10.94 -9.67 20.03
CA VAL A 206 11.79 -8.74 20.78
C VAL A 206 13.20 -9.32 20.82
N VAL A 207 14.17 -8.65 20.22
CA VAL A 207 15.58 -9.03 20.32
C VAL A 207 16.19 -8.31 21.53
N PRO A 208 16.57 -9.00 22.62
CA PRO A 208 17.22 -8.36 23.75
C PRO A 208 18.59 -7.78 23.34
N GLU A 209 18.82 -6.52 23.68
CA GLU A 209 20.02 -5.75 23.29
C GLU A 209 21.31 -6.17 24.02
N SER A 210 21.27 -7.18 24.89
CA SER A 210 22.44 -7.53 25.71
C SER A 210 23.48 -8.38 24.97
N LEU A 211 24.67 -7.79 24.84
CA LEU A 211 26.01 -8.38 24.72
C LEU A 211 26.40 -8.96 23.34
N SER A 212 27.08 -8.13 22.55
CA SER A 212 28.25 -8.63 21.81
C SER A 212 29.32 -7.53 21.78
N PRO A 213 30.60 -7.84 22.06
CA PRO A 213 31.65 -6.83 22.13
C PRO A 213 31.94 -6.26 20.75
N GLY A 214 32.15 -4.94 20.69
CA GLY A 214 32.63 -4.27 19.50
C GLY A 214 34.01 -4.80 19.11
N LYS A 215 34.07 -5.55 18.02
CA LYS A 215 35.28 -5.70 17.23
C LYS A 215 35.00 -5.18 15.83
N GLN A 216 35.79 -4.20 15.43
CA GLN A 216 35.93 -3.72 14.06
C GLN A 216 36.54 -4.85 13.22
N ALA A 217 35.72 -5.78 12.75
CA ALA A 217 36.03 -6.60 11.59
C ALA A 217 35.41 -5.90 10.37
N GLU A 218 36.07 -6.02 9.21
CA GLU A 218 35.61 -5.45 7.92
C GLU A 218 34.09 -5.55 7.79
N GLU A 219 33.41 -4.41 7.68
CA GLU A 219 31.94 -4.36 7.66
C GLU A 219 31.42 -4.97 6.35
N LYS A 220 31.14 -6.27 6.41
CA LYS A 220 30.47 -7.01 5.34
C LYS A 220 29.15 -6.30 4.98
N PRO A 221 28.89 -5.95 3.71
CA PRO A 221 27.68 -5.20 3.34
C PRO A 221 26.37 -5.90 3.73
N LEU A 222 25.33 -5.12 4.06
CA LEU A 222 24.04 -5.63 4.54
C LEU A 222 23.43 -6.71 3.61
N LEU A 223 23.39 -6.45 2.30
CA LEU A 223 22.86 -7.40 1.33
C LEU A 223 23.68 -8.70 1.27
N VAL A 224 25.00 -8.62 1.41
CA VAL A 224 25.91 -9.78 1.43
C VAL A 224 25.69 -10.59 2.71
N SER A 225 25.48 -9.94 3.87
CA SER A 225 25.14 -10.64 5.12
C SER A 225 23.82 -11.42 5.00
N LEU A 226 22.82 -10.87 4.31
CA LEU A 226 21.55 -11.55 4.04
C LEU A 226 21.72 -12.69 3.02
N ARG A 227 22.48 -12.48 1.96
CA ARG A 227 22.72 -13.49 0.93
C ARG A 227 23.42 -14.72 1.49
N GLU A 228 24.40 -14.53 2.37
CA GLU A 228 25.16 -15.62 3.00
C GLU A 228 24.49 -16.15 4.27
N ARG A 229 23.34 -15.58 4.67
CA ARG A 229 22.63 -15.92 5.92
C ARG A 229 23.52 -15.76 7.16
N ASP A 230 24.37 -14.74 7.15
CA ASP A 230 25.29 -14.38 8.22
C ASP A 230 24.57 -13.55 9.29
N LEU A 231 24.01 -14.24 10.29
CA LEU A 231 23.28 -13.59 11.39
C LEU A 231 24.15 -12.61 12.19
N PRO A 232 25.40 -12.94 12.59
CA PRO A 232 26.26 -11.99 13.30
C PRO A 232 26.47 -10.68 12.56
N ALA A 233 26.84 -10.72 11.27
CA ALA A 233 27.04 -9.52 10.47
C ALA A 233 25.74 -8.73 10.29
N TYR A 234 24.62 -9.42 10.03
CA TYR A 234 23.30 -8.79 9.91
C TYR A 234 22.87 -8.07 11.20
N MET A 235 23.08 -8.70 12.35
CA MET A 235 22.75 -8.10 13.65
C MET A 235 23.63 -6.90 13.99
N GLN A 236 24.89 -6.88 13.55
CA GLN A 236 25.77 -5.71 13.71
C GLN A 236 25.20 -4.50 12.97
N HIS A 237 24.77 -4.67 11.72
CA HIS A 237 24.10 -3.62 10.94
C HIS A 237 22.83 -3.11 11.63
N LEU A 238 21.94 -4.02 12.05
CA LEU A 238 20.69 -3.62 12.70
C LEU A 238 20.91 -2.83 14.00
N ARG A 239 21.92 -3.21 14.79
CA ARG A 239 22.27 -2.50 16.02
C ARG A 239 22.85 -1.11 15.72
N ALA A 240 23.76 -1.01 14.75
CA ALA A 240 24.33 0.25 14.32
C ALA A 240 23.26 1.25 13.84
N MET A 241 22.21 0.75 13.16
CA MET A 241 21.10 1.57 12.68
C MET A 241 19.97 1.75 13.72
N GLY A 242 19.98 1.01 14.83
CA GLY A 242 18.86 0.89 15.76
C GLY A 242 18.48 2.19 16.47
N ASP A 243 19.36 3.20 16.43
CA ASP A 243 19.11 4.52 16.98
C ASP A 243 18.27 5.42 16.07
N GLN A 244 18.19 5.10 14.78
CA GLN A 244 17.39 5.81 13.79
C GLN A 244 16.45 4.82 13.09
N PRO A 245 15.38 4.33 13.76
CA PRO A 245 14.61 3.19 13.30
C PRO A 245 13.93 3.41 11.94
N LEU A 246 13.52 4.64 11.61
CA LEU A 246 12.93 4.93 10.30
C LEU A 246 13.97 4.99 9.18
N ALA A 247 15.19 5.46 9.47
CA ALA A 247 16.28 5.39 8.51
C ALA A 247 16.71 3.93 8.28
N ALA A 248 16.78 3.15 9.35
CA ALA A 248 17.03 1.71 9.30
C ALA A 248 15.96 0.98 8.47
N LEU A 249 14.67 1.31 8.67
CA LEU A 249 13.57 0.72 7.92
C LEU A 249 13.65 1.04 6.42
N ARG A 250 14.04 2.27 6.05
CA ARG A 250 14.33 2.63 4.66
C ARG A 250 15.48 1.80 4.09
N GLN A 251 16.56 1.63 4.84
CA GLN A 251 17.69 0.79 4.40
C GLN A 251 17.30 -0.69 4.22
N LEU A 252 16.45 -1.24 5.10
CA LEU A 252 15.88 -2.57 4.93
C LEU A 252 14.97 -2.65 3.71
N PHE A 253 14.10 -1.66 3.49
CA PHE A 253 13.20 -1.58 2.35
C PHE A 253 13.97 -1.67 1.02
N LEU A 254 15.09 -0.97 0.96
CA LEU A 254 16.01 -0.98 -0.18
C LEU A 254 16.74 -2.31 -0.36
N SER A 255 17.23 -2.87 0.74
CA SER A 255 17.91 -4.18 0.73
C SER A 255 16.96 -5.29 0.28
N THR A 256 15.69 -5.22 0.67
CA THR A 256 14.65 -6.13 0.19
C THR A 256 14.36 -5.93 -1.30
N GLY A 257 14.33 -4.68 -1.80
CA GLY A 257 14.20 -4.40 -3.23
C GLY A 257 15.31 -5.06 -4.06
N LEU A 258 16.57 -4.93 -3.63
CA LEU A 258 17.71 -5.60 -4.27
C LEU A 258 17.62 -7.13 -4.15
N ALA A 259 17.20 -7.65 -3.00
CA ALA A 259 17.00 -9.08 -2.81
C ALA A 259 15.94 -9.63 -3.78
N ILE A 260 14.86 -8.89 -4.07
CA ILE A 260 13.85 -9.29 -5.06
C ILE A 260 14.47 -9.42 -6.46
N LEU A 261 15.33 -8.48 -6.84
CA LEU A 261 16.00 -8.47 -8.14
C LEU A 261 17.03 -9.61 -8.27
N GLU A 262 17.77 -9.92 -7.21
CA GLU A 262 18.78 -10.98 -7.19
C GLU A 262 18.19 -12.40 -6.99
N CYS A 263 17.01 -12.54 -6.38
CA CYS A 263 16.46 -13.82 -5.97
C CYS A 263 15.82 -14.59 -7.14
N ALA A 264 16.36 -15.76 -7.48
CA ALA A 264 15.82 -16.65 -8.51
C ALA A 264 14.58 -17.46 -8.08
N GLU A 265 14.42 -17.74 -6.79
CA GLU A 265 13.36 -18.61 -6.29
C GLU A 265 12.01 -17.88 -6.21
N ASP A 266 11.01 -18.29 -6.98
CA ASP A 266 9.71 -17.61 -7.06
C ASP A 266 8.94 -17.55 -5.74
N ALA A 267 8.97 -18.64 -4.94
CA ALA A 267 8.30 -18.67 -3.64
C ALA A 267 8.89 -17.63 -2.69
N ARG A 268 10.22 -17.60 -2.59
CA ARG A 268 10.95 -16.63 -1.76
C ARG A 268 10.78 -15.21 -2.28
N ARG A 269 10.81 -15.01 -3.61
CA ARG A 269 10.58 -13.72 -4.24
C ARG A 269 9.19 -13.17 -3.86
N ARG A 270 8.14 -14.00 -3.89
CA ARG A 270 6.79 -13.61 -3.44
C ARG A 270 6.74 -13.20 -1.97
N ASP A 271 7.45 -13.90 -1.08
CA ASP A 271 7.53 -13.50 0.32
C ASP A 271 8.30 -12.18 0.51
N LEU A 272 9.39 -11.97 -0.23
CA LEU A 272 10.12 -10.70 -0.24
C LEU A 272 9.23 -9.55 -0.75
N VAL A 273 8.36 -9.79 -1.73
CA VAL A 273 7.37 -8.82 -2.21
C VAL A 273 6.38 -8.42 -1.11
N ARG A 274 5.87 -9.38 -0.34
CA ARG A 274 4.98 -9.07 0.80
C ARG A 274 5.69 -8.22 1.85
N LEU A 275 6.97 -8.52 2.13
CA LEU A 275 7.80 -7.70 3.04
C LEU A 275 8.04 -6.31 2.49
N TYR A 276 8.32 -6.19 1.19
CA TYR A 276 8.49 -4.93 0.49
C TYR A 276 7.24 -4.06 0.60
N LEU A 277 6.06 -4.59 0.29
CA LEU A 277 4.79 -3.87 0.40
C LEU A 277 4.47 -3.49 1.86
N TRP A 278 4.81 -4.35 2.83
CA TRP A 278 4.67 -4.04 4.25
C TRP A 278 5.52 -2.83 4.66
N MET A 279 6.82 -2.83 4.31
CA MET A 279 7.72 -1.72 4.63
C MET A 279 7.28 -0.43 3.95
N GLY A 280 6.92 -0.49 2.67
CA GLY A 280 6.42 0.66 1.91
C GLY A 280 5.18 1.29 2.55
N SER A 281 4.21 0.45 2.97
CA SER A 281 3.01 0.93 3.67
C SER A 281 3.34 1.48 5.06
N SER A 282 4.24 0.83 5.79
CA SER A 282 4.61 1.26 7.14
C SER A 282 5.27 2.63 7.14
N LEU A 283 6.12 2.92 6.15
CA LEU A 283 6.80 4.21 6.00
C LEU A 283 5.85 5.36 5.62
N GLN A 284 4.64 5.05 5.14
CA GLN A 284 3.59 6.03 4.83
C GLN A 284 2.67 6.31 6.01
N LEU A 285 2.67 5.44 7.03
CA LEU A 285 1.85 5.60 8.22
C LEU A 285 2.53 6.50 9.25
N PRO A 286 1.76 7.23 10.07
CA PRO A 286 2.31 8.07 11.14
C PRO A 286 3.05 7.22 12.20
N HIS A 287 4.11 7.80 12.79
CA HIS A 287 4.92 7.16 13.83
C HIS A 287 5.02 8.06 15.08
N ARG A 288 4.49 7.61 16.22
CA ARG A 288 4.42 8.39 17.47
C ARG A 288 5.65 8.29 18.36
N SER A 289 6.33 7.13 18.40
CA SER A 289 7.42 6.91 19.35
C SER A 289 8.57 6.09 18.77
N ARG A 290 9.80 6.42 19.16
CA ARG A 290 11.02 5.69 18.79
C ARG A 290 10.95 4.22 19.22
N HIS A 291 10.35 3.93 20.38
CA HIS A 291 10.17 2.57 20.87
C HIS A 291 9.29 1.72 19.93
N GLN A 292 8.14 2.25 19.48
CA GLN A 292 7.27 1.54 18.54
C GLN A 292 7.95 1.34 17.18
N SER A 293 8.62 2.37 16.65
CA SER A 293 9.36 2.25 15.40
C SER A 293 10.49 1.21 15.48
N ARG A 294 11.14 1.07 16.64
CA ARG A 294 12.14 0.00 16.88
C ARG A 294 11.51 -1.39 16.86
N ARG A 295 10.34 -1.57 17.49
CA ARG A 295 9.61 -2.85 17.43
C ARG A 295 9.28 -3.24 15.99
N LEU A 296 8.74 -2.30 15.21
CA LEU A 296 8.48 -2.50 13.79
C LEU A 296 9.77 -2.88 13.03
N LEU A 297 10.85 -2.12 13.24
CA LEU A 297 12.15 -2.40 12.62
C LEU A 297 12.60 -3.84 12.88
N PHE A 298 12.59 -4.29 14.13
CA PHE A 298 13.06 -5.64 14.48
C PHE A 298 12.12 -6.73 13.97
N SER A 299 10.80 -6.51 13.96
CA SER A 299 9.85 -7.44 13.36
C SER A 299 10.09 -7.62 11.86
N VAL A 300 10.27 -6.51 11.13
CA VAL A 300 10.59 -6.52 9.70
C VAL A 300 11.94 -7.18 9.46
N ALA A 301 12.95 -6.84 10.27
CA ALA A 301 14.29 -7.38 10.16
C ALA A 301 14.32 -8.90 10.36
N ALA A 302 13.64 -9.40 11.39
CA ALA A 302 13.49 -10.84 11.62
C ALA A 302 12.78 -11.52 10.44
N ALA A 303 11.74 -10.88 9.88
CA ALA A 303 11.03 -11.42 8.73
C ALA A 303 11.90 -11.46 7.46
N LEU A 304 12.72 -10.43 7.22
CA LEU A 304 13.69 -10.38 6.13
C LEU A 304 14.79 -11.45 6.30
N PHE A 305 15.35 -11.60 7.50
CA PHE A 305 16.38 -12.60 7.75
C PHE A 305 15.86 -14.04 7.60
N ARG A 306 14.56 -14.30 7.83
CA ARG A 306 13.96 -15.61 7.50
C ARG A 306 14.05 -15.95 6.02
N GLN A 307 14.14 -14.95 5.14
CA GLN A 307 14.27 -15.11 3.68
C GLN A 307 15.73 -15.10 3.20
N ALA A 308 16.70 -14.95 4.12
CA ALA A 308 18.13 -14.94 3.82
C ALA A 308 18.63 -16.27 3.22
N GLY A 309 19.80 -16.24 2.57
CA GLY A 309 20.42 -17.43 2.00
C GLY A 309 19.94 -17.78 0.59
N TRP A 310 19.77 -16.79 -0.30
CA TRP A 310 19.36 -17.01 -1.70
C TRP A 310 20.57 -17.07 -2.63
N GLN A 311 20.39 -17.74 -3.77
CA GLN A 311 21.36 -17.70 -4.87
C GLN A 311 21.08 -16.47 -5.74
N SER A 312 22.13 -15.67 -5.98
CA SER A 312 22.05 -14.47 -6.82
C SER A 312 21.99 -14.85 -8.30
N ILE A 313 21.08 -14.24 -9.04
CA ILE A 313 21.11 -14.28 -10.50
C ILE A 313 22.22 -13.33 -10.99
N HIS A 314 23.16 -13.82 -11.80
CA HIS A 314 24.27 -13.02 -12.33
C HIS A 314 23.85 -11.91 -13.30
N THR A 315 22.60 -11.88 -13.74
CA THR A 315 22.06 -10.87 -14.67
C THR A 315 21.40 -9.68 -13.96
N ALA A 316 21.27 -9.71 -12.63
CA ALA A 316 20.76 -8.59 -11.86
C ALA A 316 21.81 -7.45 -11.78
N PRO A 317 21.42 -6.18 -11.96
CA PRO A 317 22.38 -5.07 -11.90
C PRO A 317 22.87 -4.86 -10.46
N SER A 318 24.16 -4.60 -10.30
CA SER A 318 24.75 -4.19 -9.04
C SER A 318 24.34 -2.76 -8.66
N VAL A 319 24.43 -2.43 -7.36
CA VAL A 319 24.13 -1.07 -6.85
C VAL A 319 24.98 -0.01 -7.56
N GLN A 320 26.24 -0.31 -7.85
CA GLN A 320 27.16 0.61 -8.51
C GLN A 320 26.79 0.84 -9.98
N GLU A 321 26.32 -0.19 -10.69
CA GLU A 321 25.82 -0.06 -12.07
C GLU A 321 24.55 0.79 -12.12
N LEU A 322 23.62 0.57 -11.19
CA LEU A 322 22.42 1.38 -11.06
C LEU A 322 22.77 2.85 -10.82
N GLN A 323 23.66 3.11 -9.85
CA GLN A 323 24.18 4.44 -9.51
C GLN A 323 24.77 5.15 -10.73
N SER A 324 25.74 4.51 -11.37
CA SER A 324 26.48 5.07 -12.51
C SER A 324 25.55 5.37 -13.69
N TYR A 325 24.59 4.48 -13.97
CA TYR A 325 23.66 4.67 -15.08
C TYR A 325 22.67 5.81 -14.80
N GLY A 326 22.05 5.87 -13.62
CA GLY A 326 21.11 6.95 -13.30
C GLY A 326 21.75 8.34 -13.25
N GLU A 327 23.01 8.44 -12.80
CA GLU A 327 23.79 9.69 -12.89
C GLU A 327 24.07 10.08 -14.34
N ALA A 328 24.38 9.12 -15.21
CA ALA A 328 24.56 9.36 -16.63
C ALA A 328 23.26 9.84 -17.31
N VAL A 329 22.11 9.26 -16.96
CA VAL A 329 20.78 9.68 -17.47
C VAL A 329 20.50 11.13 -17.10
N ARG A 330 20.61 11.48 -15.81
CA ARG A 330 20.37 12.86 -15.33
C ARG A 330 21.30 13.88 -15.97
N ALA A 331 22.51 13.47 -16.31
CA ALA A 331 23.47 14.34 -16.96
C ALA A 331 23.32 14.40 -18.49
N GLY A 332 22.33 13.72 -19.08
CA GLY A 332 22.13 13.65 -20.54
C GLY A 332 23.26 12.91 -21.26
N ARG A 333 24.01 12.05 -20.55
CA ARG A 333 25.17 11.30 -21.06
C ARG A 333 24.94 9.79 -21.13
N ALA A 334 23.75 9.31 -20.75
CA ALA A 334 23.45 7.90 -20.80
C ALA A 334 23.51 7.38 -22.24
N ALA A 335 24.20 6.25 -22.41
CA ALA A 335 24.16 5.51 -23.66
C ALA A 335 22.75 4.93 -23.91
N VAL A 336 22.48 4.60 -25.17
CA VAL A 336 21.25 3.90 -25.57
C VAL A 336 21.06 2.66 -24.68
N PRO A 337 19.89 2.46 -24.05
CA PRO A 337 19.64 1.30 -23.21
C PRO A 337 19.92 -0.03 -23.94
N THR A 338 20.80 -0.86 -23.40
CA THR A 338 21.11 -2.20 -23.88
C THR A 338 20.48 -3.30 -23.03
N HIS A 339 20.15 -2.98 -21.77
CA HIS A 339 19.44 -3.86 -20.87
C HIS A 339 18.05 -3.35 -20.56
N PRO A 340 17.06 -4.23 -20.37
CA PRO A 340 15.70 -3.78 -20.17
C PRO A 340 15.48 -3.10 -18.81
N TRP A 341 16.42 -3.16 -17.85
CA TRP A 341 16.41 -2.33 -16.63
C TRP A 341 16.87 -0.88 -16.90
N GLN A 342 17.73 -0.66 -17.90
CA GLN A 342 18.23 0.68 -18.26
C GLN A 342 17.13 1.52 -18.88
N SER A 343 16.30 0.93 -19.75
CA SER A 343 15.15 1.61 -20.35
C SER A 343 14.18 2.16 -19.30
N SER A 344 14.04 1.45 -18.19
CA SER A 344 13.18 1.79 -17.05
C SER A 344 13.71 2.97 -16.27
N ILE A 345 15.01 2.96 -16.00
CA ILE A 345 15.69 4.07 -15.31
C ILE A 345 15.69 5.30 -16.22
N ALA A 346 15.97 5.13 -17.51
CA ALA A 346 15.91 6.22 -18.48
C ALA A 346 14.51 6.85 -18.51
N ALA A 347 13.45 6.04 -18.65
CA ALA A 347 12.07 6.52 -18.70
C ALA A 347 11.61 7.23 -17.40
N THR A 348 12.15 6.82 -16.25
CA THR A 348 11.78 7.41 -14.94
C THR A 348 12.62 8.63 -14.58
N LEU A 349 13.84 8.79 -15.13
CA LEU A 349 14.79 9.84 -14.76
C LEU A 349 15.05 10.91 -15.81
N ASP A 350 14.41 10.86 -16.99
CA ASP A 350 14.58 11.83 -18.08
C ASP A 350 14.09 13.27 -17.76
N GLY A 351 13.89 13.58 -16.47
CA GLY A 351 13.62 14.93 -15.96
C GLY A 351 12.21 15.47 -16.24
N GLN A 352 11.42 14.80 -17.10
CA GLN A 352 10.05 15.16 -17.42
C GLN A 352 9.06 14.29 -16.62
N PRO A 353 8.29 14.87 -15.67
CA PRO A 353 7.29 14.14 -14.89
C PRO A 353 6.25 13.41 -15.76
N GLU A 354 5.96 13.95 -16.93
CA GLU A 354 5.03 13.40 -17.92
C GLU A 354 5.52 12.05 -18.47
N HIS A 355 6.80 11.91 -18.79
CA HIS A 355 7.37 10.64 -19.26
C HIS A 355 7.32 9.53 -18.20
N ALA A 356 7.57 9.87 -16.93
CA ALA A 356 7.42 8.91 -15.83
C ALA A 356 5.95 8.49 -15.66
N ALA A 357 5.01 9.43 -15.73
CA ALA A 357 3.58 9.14 -15.67
C ALA A 357 3.11 8.27 -16.85
N ASP A 358 3.60 8.55 -18.05
CA ASP A 358 3.32 7.77 -19.26
C ASP A 358 3.90 6.36 -19.19
N TRP A 359 5.10 6.19 -18.63
CA TRP A 359 5.69 4.88 -18.40
C TRP A 359 4.87 4.04 -17.41
N TRP A 360 4.50 4.63 -16.27
CA TRP A 360 3.63 3.99 -15.28
C TRP A 360 2.26 3.63 -15.86
N ARG A 361 1.74 4.48 -16.76
CA ARG A 361 0.50 4.25 -17.50
C ARG A 361 0.63 3.09 -18.49
N ALA A 362 1.72 3.05 -19.27
CA ALA A 362 2.01 1.99 -20.23
C ALA A 362 2.19 0.62 -19.56
N ALA A 363 2.82 0.56 -18.39
CA ALA A 363 2.94 -0.69 -17.64
C ALA A 363 1.59 -1.20 -17.11
N ALA A 364 0.72 -0.29 -16.66
CA ALA A 364 -0.62 -0.65 -16.22
C ALA A 364 -1.53 -1.07 -17.39
N LEU A 365 -1.34 -0.49 -18.57
CA LEU A 365 -1.95 -0.93 -19.82
C LEU A 365 -1.60 -2.38 -20.15
N GLN A 366 -0.31 -2.72 -20.09
CA GLN A 366 0.15 -4.08 -20.36
C GLN A 366 -0.49 -5.08 -19.40
N TYR A 367 -0.66 -4.70 -18.13
CA TYR A 367 -1.32 -5.55 -17.14
C TYR A 367 -2.83 -5.68 -17.34
N ALA A 368 -3.52 -4.62 -17.78
CA ALA A 368 -4.96 -4.67 -18.03
C ALA A 368 -5.34 -5.65 -19.16
N GLY A 369 -4.40 -5.97 -20.06
CA GLY A 369 -4.58 -6.97 -21.11
C GLY A 369 -4.42 -8.43 -20.66
N ASP A 370 -3.82 -8.68 -19.49
CA ASP A 370 -3.48 -10.02 -19.00
C ASP A 370 -4.47 -10.48 -17.90
N THR A 371 -4.54 -11.78 -17.64
CA THR A 371 -5.44 -12.28 -16.59
C THR A 371 -4.87 -11.93 -15.20
N ALA A 372 -5.70 -11.34 -14.32
CA ALA A 372 -5.29 -10.94 -12.96
C ALA A 372 -4.72 -12.08 -12.10
N GLU A 373 -4.91 -13.35 -12.50
CA GLU A 373 -4.33 -14.53 -11.85
C GLU A 373 -2.80 -14.63 -12.06
N GLU A 374 -2.26 -14.04 -13.14
CA GLU A 374 -0.84 -14.16 -13.48
C GLU A 374 0.05 -13.13 -12.78
N ARG A 375 -0.48 -11.98 -12.34
CA ARG A 375 0.30 -10.96 -11.60
C ARG A 375 -0.44 -10.46 -10.36
N PRO A 376 -0.38 -11.19 -9.23
CA PRO A 376 -0.96 -10.75 -7.97
C PRO A 376 -0.21 -9.52 -7.42
N HIS A 377 -0.94 -8.61 -6.77
CA HIS A 377 -0.41 -7.39 -6.12
C HIS A 377 0.15 -6.30 -7.06
N PHE A 378 -0.24 -6.31 -8.34
CA PHE A 378 0.26 -5.35 -9.33
C PHE A 378 0.06 -3.90 -8.90
N PHE A 379 -1.16 -3.52 -8.49
CA PHE A 379 -1.49 -2.14 -8.14
C PHE A 379 -0.86 -1.73 -6.81
N ALA A 380 -0.78 -2.66 -5.85
CA ALA A 380 -0.04 -2.43 -4.61
C ALA A 380 1.46 -2.17 -4.87
N LEU A 381 2.09 -2.93 -5.77
CA LEU A 381 3.48 -2.75 -6.19
C LEU A 381 3.68 -1.43 -6.95
N TRP A 382 2.76 -1.11 -7.86
CA TRP A 382 2.75 0.14 -8.61
C TRP A 382 2.72 1.35 -7.67
N HIS A 383 1.78 1.35 -6.72
CA HIS A 383 1.63 2.44 -5.76
C HIS A 383 2.85 2.58 -4.85
N THR A 384 3.33 1.44 -4.31
CA THR A 384 4.52 1.41 -3.46
C THR A 384 5.74 1.92 -4.22
N ALA A 385 5.91 1.53 -5.48
CA ALA A 385 7.05 1.97 -6.28
C ALA A 385 6.98 3.46 -6.65
N LYS A 386 5.78 3.98 -6.98
CA LYS A 386 5.58 5.41 -7.26
C LYS A 386 5.83 6.30 -6.03
N THR A 387 5.40 5.85 -4.85
CA THR A 387 5.59 6.60 -3.60
C THR A 387 7.00 6.46 -3.04
N ALA A 388 7.72 5.39 -3.38
CA ALA A 388 9.05 5.13 -2.85
C ALA A 388 10.09 6.21 -3.17
N ASP A 389 9.95 6.97 -4.26
CA ASP A 389 10.80 8.12 -4.54
C ASP A 389 10.77 9.16 -3.41
N SER A 390 9.58 9.41 -2.85
CA SER A 390 9.40 10.30 -1.70
C SER A 390 9.88 9.69 -0.38
N LEU A 391 9.98 8.35 -0.32
CA LEU A 391 10.35 7.61 0.89
C LEU A 391 11.85 7.32 0.99
N GLY A 392 12.54 7.19 -0.14
CA GLY A 392 13.90 6.62 -0.24
C GLY A 392 15.02 7.61 -0.61
N GLY A 393 14.74 8.62 -1.45
CA GLY A 393 15.76 9.57 -1.94
C GLY A 393 16.95 8.93 -2.69
N GLY A 394 17.67 9.72 -3.50
CA GLY A 394 18.94 9.30 -4.11
C GLY A 394 18.88 8.12 -5.11
N PRO A 395 19.98 7.37 -5.30
CA PRO A 395 20.06 6.24 -6.24
C PRO A 395 19.13 5.06 -5.94
N LEU A 396 18.54 5.11 -4.75
CA LEU A 396 17.71 4.09 -4.13
C LEU A 396 16.25 4.19 -4.60
N ALA A 397 15.83 5.38 -5.01
CA ALA A 397 14.59 5.64 -5.74
C ALA A 397 14.43 4.73 -6.99
N TRP A 398 15.54 4.40 -7.67
CA TRP A 398 15.53 3.72 -8.97
C TRP A 398 15.32 2.21 -8.86
N ILE A 399 15.56 1.63 -7.68
CA ILE A 399 15.34 0.20 -7.44
C ILE A 399 13.85 -0.12 -7.48
N HIS A 400 13.00 0.81 -7.07
CA HIS A 400 11.56 0.56 -6.91
C HIS A 400 10.81 0.36 -8.24
N PRO A 401 11.05 1.17 -9.30
CA PRO A 401 10.59 0.86 -10.66
C PRO A 401 11.09 -0.49 -11.18
N LEU A 402 12.34 -0.87 -10.85
CA LEU A 402 12.91 -2.15 -11.27
C LEU A 402 12.27 -3.34 -10.56
N VAL A 403 11.99 -3.23 -9.27
CA VAL A 403 11.24 -4.24 -8.51
C VAL A 403 9.87 -4.45 -9.15
N PHE A 404 9.17 -3.36 -9.45
CA PHE A 404 7.88 -3.42 -10.13
C PHE A 404 7.99 -4.13 -11.51
N GLN A 405 9.00 -3.82 -12.30
CA GLN A 405 9.18 -4.50 -13.59
C GLN A 405 9.58 -5.97 -13.46
N ALA A 406 10.51 -6.31 -12.57
CA ALA A 406 11.01 -7.67 -12.39
C ALA A 406 9.90 -8.66 -12.00
N LEU A 407 8.86 -8.15 -11.33
CA LEU A 407 7.71 -8.93 -10.89
C LEU A 407 6.58 -8.99 -11.92
N ASN A 408 6.62 -8.10 -12.93
CA ASN A 408 5.60 -7.98 -13.96
C ASN A 408 6.09 -8.40 -15.36
N ARG A 409 7.36 -8.80 -15.49
CA ARG A 409 7.89 -9.46 -16.69
C ARG A 409 7.66 -10.96 -16.58
N VAL A 410 6.55 -11.40 -17.15
CA VAL A 410 6.34 -12.76 -17.68
C VAL A 410 5.92 -12.60 -19.12
#